data_AF-A0A0E4H7J7-F1
#
_entry.id   AF-A0A0E4H7J7-F1
#
_cell.length_a   1.000
_cell.length_b   1.000
_cell.length_c   1.000
_cell.angle_alpha   90.00
_cell.angle_beta   90.00
_cell.angle_gamma   90.00
#
_symmetry.space_group_name_H-M   'P 1'
#
loop_
_entity.id
_entity.type
_entity.pdbx_description
1 polymer ?
#
loop_
_entity_poly.entity_id
_entity_poly.type
_entity_poly.pdbx_seq_one_letter_code
_entity_poly.pdbx_strand_id
1 'polypeptide(L)'
;MENIRQTVPLDIATGDPITPKSISYAYKSIFFERQYTILSYNVETILAEKLETIYRRGFLNTRSKDFYDVYILGKTRGDSLDFSKLQNACVNTFAYRGTDLDIADFRELLSEMVERPEMKSNWIKYQEHYDYAKEISFDEVIIVCDKVLETLENR
;
A
#
# COMPACT_ATOMS: atom_id res chain seq x y z
N MET A 1 28.91 26.87 12.87
CA MET A 1 27.92 26.03 12.17
C MET A 1 26.56 26.58 12.52
N GLU A 2 25.92 27.25 11.56
CA GLU A 2 24.63 27.89 11.74
C GLU A 2 23.55 26.87 12.12
N ASN A 3 22.59 27.30 12.94
CA ASN A 3 21.44 26.51 13.36
C ASN A 3 20.54 26.20 12.14
N ILE A 4 20.82 25.10 11.44
CA ILE A 4 19.92 24.56 10.42
C ILE A 4 18.64 24.13 11.13
N ARG A 5 17.54 24.87 10.90
CA ARG A 5 16.20 24.50 11.32
C ARG A 5 15.49 23.85 10.16
N GLN A 6 15.04 22.62 10.35
CA GLN A 6 14.29 21.87 9.35
C GLN A 6 12.86 21.67 9.85
N THR A 7 11.88 22.09 9.05
CA THR A 7 10.47 21.82 9.31
C THR A 7 10.14 20.42 8.82
N VAL A 8 9.64 19.57 9.72
CA VAL A 8 9.16 18.21 9.38
C VAL A 8 7.63 18.22 9.45
N PRO A 9 6.93 18.06 8.32
CA PRO A 9 5.47 17.90 8.36
C PRO A 9 5.11 16.59 9.04
N LEU A 10 4.11 16.63 9.93
CA LEU A 10 3.62 15.47 10.67
C LEU A 10 2.10 15.38 10.52
N ASP A 11 1.66 14.30 9.87
CA ASP A 11 0.24 13.96 9.78
C ASP A 11 -0.12 12.97 10.90
N ILE A 12 -1.21 13.25 11.60
CA ILE A 12 -1.71 12.42 12.71
C ILE A 12 -3.11 11.95 12.36
N ALA A 13 -3.27 10.62 12.23
CA ALA A 13 -4.56 9.96 12.03
C ALA A 13 -4.82 8.98 13.18
N THR A 14 -6.10 8.80 13.52
CA THR A 14 -6.53 7.92 14.63
C THR A 14 -7.76 7.12 14.21
N GLY A 15 -7.85 5.88 14.69
CA GLY A 15 -9.06 5.05 14.60
C GLY A 15 -8.93 3.84 13.69
N ASP A 16 -8.06 3.88 12.68
CA ASP A 16 -7.82 2.72 11.82
C ASP A 16 -7.30 1.51 12.62
N PRO A 17 -7.85 0.31 12.40
CA PRO A 17 -7.45 -0.89 13.12
C PRO A 17 -6.08 -1.37 12.64
N ILE A 18 -5.21 -1.73 13.59
CA ILE A 18 -3.94 -2.39 13.27
C ILE A 18 -4.07 -3.88 13.54
N THR A 19 -4.03 -4.70 12.49
CA THR A 19 -4.28 -6.14 12.58
C THR A 19 -3.03 -6.94 12.26
N PRO A 20 -2.54 -7.84 13.14
CA PRO A 20 -3.04 -8.11 14.50
C PRO A 20 -2.59 -7.08 15.54
N LYS A 21 -1.47 -6.39 15.30
CA LYS A 21 -0.93 -5.30 16.15
C LYS A 21 0.26 -4.61 15.45
N SER A 22 0.72 -3.50 16.02
CA SER A 22 1.97 -2.85 15.61
C SER A 22 3.19 -3.75 15.86
N ILE A 23 4.22 -3.59 15.04
CA ILE A 23 5.52 -4.24 15.17
C ILE A 23 6.59 -3.24 15.62
N SER A 24 7.64 -3.75 16.27
CA SER A 24 8.82 -2.95 16.62
C SER A 24 9.82 -2.96 15.45
N TYR A 25 10.08 -1.78 14.89
CA TYR A 25 11.09 -1.57 13.85
C TYR A 25 12.37 -0.99 14.46
N ALA A 26 13.49 -1.68 14.25
CA ALA A 26 14.81 -1.22 14.69
C ALA A 26 15.42 -0.32 13.61
N TYR A 27 15.26 0.99 13.75
CA TYR A 27 15.88 1.98 12.88
C TYR A 27 17.35 2.21 13.26
N LYS A 28 18.26 1.90 12.33
CA LYS A 28 19.68 2.18 12.48
C LYS A 28 19.96 3.62 12.07
N SER A 29 20.48 4.41 13.01
CA SER A 29 20.87 5.80 12.73
C SER A 29 22.00 5.87 11.71
N ILE A 30 21.93 6.86 10.81
CA ILE A 30 22.99 7.14 9.82
C ILE A 30 24.11 7.98 10.46
N PHE A 31 23.78 8.82 11.45
CA PHE A 31 24.72 9.77 12.06
C PHE A 31 25.45 9.21 13.29
N PHE A 32 24.88 8.19 13.91
CA PHE A 32 25.37 7.65 15.18
C PHE A 32 25.33 6.13 15.10
N GLU A 33 26.25 5.45 15.78
CA GLU A 33 26.20 3.99 15.94
C GLU A 33 25.16 3.58 16.99
N ARG A 34 23.92 4.03 16.81
CA ARG A 34 22.78 3.80 17.70
C ARG A 34 21.59 3.26 16.93
N GLN A 35 20.84 2.37 17.58
CA GLN A 35 19.55 1.90 17.11
C GLN A 35 18.42 2.58 17.89
N TYR A 36 17.34 2.90 17.18
CA TYR A 36 16.09 3.40 17.74
C TYR A 36 15.00 2.37 17.49
N THR A 37 14.15 2.11 18.49
CA THR A 37 12.98 1.26 18.30
C THR A 37 11.77 2.14 18.03
N ILE A 38 11.10 1.92 16.90
CA ILE A 38 9.92 2.66 16.46
C ILE A 38 8.78 1.66 16.32
N LEU A 39 7.60 1.98 16.86
CA LEU A 39 6.40 1.20 16.58
C LEU A 39 5.91 1.53 15.18
N SER A 40 5.73 0.50 14.35
CA SER A 40 5.27 0.60 12.97
C SER A 40 4.08 -0.31 12.75
N TYR A 41 3.31 -0.01 11.72
CA TYR A 41 2.31 -0.92 11.18
C TYR A 41 3.01 -2.16 10.63
N ASN A 42 2.35 -3.31 10.76
CA ASN A 42 2.76 -4.51 10.03
C ASN A 42 2.41 -4.35 8.54
N VAL A 43 3.10 -5.10 7.67
CA VAL A 43 2.93 -4.97 6.22
C VAL A 43 1.53 -5.38 5.77
N GLU A 44 0.90 -6.31 6.47
CA GLU A 44 -0.44 -6.81 6.18
C GLU A 44 -1.50 -5.73 6.37
N THR A 45 -1.41 -4.93 7.45
CA THR A 45 -2.30 -3.78 7.68
C THR A 45 -2.08 -2.70 6.62
N ILE A 46 -0.83 -2.41 6.27
CA ILE A 46 -0.52 -1.41 5.23
C ILE A 46 -1.13 -1.84 3.90
N LEU A 47 -0.96 -3.10 3.50
CA LEU A 47 -1.54 -3.63 2.27
C LEU A 47 -3.08 -3.58 2.32
N ALA A 48 -3.70 -4.00 3.42
CA ALA A 48 -5.16 -3.96 3.58
C ALA A 48 -5.74 -2.55 3.39
N GLU A 49 -5.13 -1.52 3.99
CA GLU A 49 -5.58 -0.12 3.82
C GLU A 49 -5.43 0.39 2.39
N LYS A 50 -4.35 -0.02 1.70
CA LYS A 50 -4.06 0.39 0.33
C LYS A 50 -5.03 -0.29 -0.63
N LEU A 51 -5.26 -1.59 -0.46
CA LEU A 51 -6.25 -2.36 -1.21
C LEU A 51 -7.66 -1.80 -1.02
N GLU A 52 -8.06 -1.50 0.21
CA GLU A 52 -9.36 -0.86 0.50
C GLU A 52 -9.49 0.48 -0.23
N THR A 53 -8.45 1.31 -0.20
CA THR A 53 -8.48 2.62 -0.86
C THR A 53 -8.57 2.48 -2.38
N ILE A 54 -7.86 1.52 -2.96
CA ILE A 54 -7.91 1.23 -4.41
C ILE A 54 -9.31 0.77 -4.80
N TYR A 55 -9.86 -0.19 -4.07
CA TYR A 55 -11.18 -0.76 -4.34
C TYR A 55 -12.28 0.30 -4.21
N ARG A 56 -12.36 0.96 -3.05
CA ARG A 56 -13.40 1.96 -2.75
C ARG A 56 -13.41 3.14 -3.72
N ARG A 57 -12.25 3.56 -4.23
CA ARG A 57 -12.15 4.69 -5.16
C ARG A 57 -12.39 4.29 -6.62
N GLY A 58 -12.18 3.02 -6.97
CA GLY A 58 -12.35 2.52 -8.33
C GLY A 58 -11.68 3.40 -9.39
N PHE A 59 -12.39 3.65 -10.49
CA PHE A 59 -11.88 4.45 -11.62
C PHE A 59 -11.66 5.93 -11.30
N LEU A 60 -12.16 6.43 -10.17
CA LEU A 60 -11.92 7.80 -9.72
C LEU A 60 -10.64 7.93 -8.86
N ASN A 61 -9.86 6.85 -8.76
CA ASN A 61 -8.65 6.85 -7.95
C ASN A 61 -7.51 7.61 -8.64
N THR A 62 -7.16 8.77 -8.07
CA THR A 62 -6.02 9.59 -8.49
C THR A 62 -4.78 9.40 -7.61
N ARG A 63 -4.85 8.51 -6.61
CA ARG A 63 -3.76 8.26 -5.65
C ARG A 63 -2.81 7.18 -6.18
N SER A 64 -2.06 7.50 -7.24
CA SER A 64 -1.06 6.60 -7.84
C SER A 64 -0.05 6.03 -6.83
N LYS A 65 0.21 6.75 -5.74
CA LYS A 65 1.05 6.26 -4.64
C LYS A 65 0.53 4.97 -4.02
N ASP A 66 -0.79 4.81 -3.84
CA ASP A 66 -1.33 3.62 -3.20
C ASP A 66 -1.06 2.36 -4.06
N PHE A 67 -1.16 2.51 -5.39
CA PHE A 67 -0.78 1.46 -6.35
C PHE A 67 0.71 1.12 -6.29
N TYR A 68 1.58 2.14 -6.25
CA TYR A 68 3.03 1.93 -6.10
C TYR A 68 3.37 1.21 -4.79
N ASP A 69 2.77 1.63 -3.68
CA ASP A 69 3.02 1.04 -2.36
C ASP A 69 2.62 -0.45 -2.36
N VAL A 70 1.49 -0.83 -2.98
CA VAL A 70 1.13 -2.26 -3.16
C VAL A 70 2.14 -2.99 -4.04
N TYR A 71 2.55 -2.40 -5.17
CA TYR A 71 3.54 -3.01 -6.07
C TYR A 71 4.85 -3.32 -5.35
N ILE A 72 5.44 -2.32 -4.67
CA ILE A 72 6.75 -2.47 -4.06
C ILE A 72 6.69 -3.42 -2.85
N LEU A 73 5.63 -3.38 -2.05
CA LEU A 73 5.45 -4.30 -0.93
C LEU A 73 5.20 -5.73 -1.43
N GLY A 74 4.36 -5.91 -2.44
CA GLY A 74 4.15 -7.21 -3.07
C GLY A 74 5.44 -7.81 -3.64
N LYS A 75 6.26 -7.00 -4.31
CA LYS A 75 7.55 -7.46 -4.88
C LYS A 75 8.63 -7.73 -3.85
N THR A 76 8.73 -6.92 -2.80
CA THR A 76 9.85 -6.99 -1.85
C THR A 76 9.54 -7.79 -0.58
N ARG A 77 8.25 -7.93 -0.25
CA ARG A 77 7.77 -8.59 0.96
C ARG A 77 6.80 -9.73 0.69
N GLY A 78 6.36 -9.94 -0.56
CA GLY A 78 5.37 -10.96 -0.93
C GLY A 78 5.64 -12.34 -0.35
N ASP A 79 6.87 -12.84 -0.50
CA ASP A 79 7.28 -14.16 0.00
C ASP A 79 7.28 -14.27 1.54
N SER A 80 7.29 -13.14 2.23
CA SER A 80 7.29 -13.06 3.70
C SER A 80 5.92 -12.70 4.29
N LEU A 81 4.90 -12.50 3.44
CA LEU A 81 3.56 -12.18 3.89
C LEU A 81 2.93 -13.37 4.61
N ASP A 82 2.35 -13.11 5.77
CA ASP A 82 1.46 -14.06 6.41
C ASP A 82 0.04 -13.87 5.85
N PHE A 83 -0.36 -14.76 4.94
CA PHE A 83 -1.64 -14.64 4.24
C PHE A 83 -2.86 -14.66 5.18
N SER A 84 -2.79 -15.38 6.30
CA SER A 84 -3.87 -15.37 7.29
C SER A 84 -3.96 -14.01 7.99
N LYS A 85 -2.82 -13.38 8.30
CA LYS A 85 -2.82 -12.01 8.84
C LYS A 85 -3.31 -10.99 7.81
N LEU A 86 -2.91 -11.14 6.54
CA LEU A 86 -3.37 -10.26 5.47
C LEU A 86 -4.88 -10.35 5.26
N GLN A 87 -5.44 -11.55 5.24
CA GLN A 87 -6.88 -11.76 5.14
C GLN A 87 -7.63 -11.11 6.32
N ASN A 88 -7.19 -11.38 7.55
CA ASN A 88 -7.78 -10.76 8.74
C ASN A 88 -7.66 -9.23 8.71
N ALA A 89 -6.52 -8.71 8.26
CA ALA A 89 -6.31 -7.27 8.12
C ALA A 89 -7.26 -6.68 7.06
N CYS A 90 -7.45 -7.33 5.92
CA CYS A 90 -8.40 -6.90 4.91
C CYS A 90 -9.83 -6.89 5.47
N VAL A 91 -10.30 -7.99 6.07
CA VAL A 91 -11.64 -8.07 6.68
C VAL A 91 -11.87 -6.94 7.69
N ASN A 92 -10.94 -6.73 8.62
CA ASN A 92 -11.09 -5.70 9.64
C ASN A 92 -11.07 -4.27 9.06
N THR A 93 -10.15 -4.00 8.13
CA THR A 93 -10.00 -2.65 7.54
C THR A 93 -11.19 -2.30 6.66
N PHE A 94 -11.64 -3.22 5.81
CA PHE A 94 -12.79 -3.03 4.93
C PHE A 94 -14.08 -2.83 5.73
N ALA A 95 -14.34 -3.69 6.73
CA ALA A 95 -15.48 -3.55 7.62
C ALA A 95 -15.46 -2.22 8.40
N TYR A 96 -14.31 -1.82 8.94
CA TYR A 96 -14.17 -0.56 9.67
C TYR A 96 -14.45 0.66 8.79
N ARG A 97 -14.05 0.61 7.51
CA ARG A 97 -14.23 1.71 6.55
C ARG A 97 -15.57 1.68 5.82
N GLY A 98 -16.41 0.68 6.07
CA GLY A 98 -17.73 0.54 5.46
C GLY A 98 -17.67 0.16 3.97
N THR A 99 -16.65 -0.60 3.59
CA THR A 99 -16.47 -1.12 2.23
C THR A 99 -16.59 -2.63 2.27
N ASP A 100 -17.52 -3.23 1.52
CA ASP A 100 -17.68 -4.68 1.47
C ASP A 100 -16.67 -5.27 0.47
N LEU A 101 -15.71 -6.08 0.94
CA LEU A 101 -14.73 -6.72 0.07
C LEU A 101 -15.36 -7.87 -0.72
N ASP A 102 -15.51 -7.68 -2.03
CA ASP A 102 -15.75 -8.76 -2.99
C ASP A 102 -14.50 -8.94 -3.86
N ILE A 103 -13.85 -10.09 -3.75
CA ILE A 103 -12.59 -10.35 -4.47
C ILE A 103 -12.85 -10.46 -5.97
N ALA A 104 -13.96 -11.07 -6.40
CA ALA A 104 -14.24 -11.24 -7.83
C ALA A 104 -14.47 -9.88 -8.49
N ASP A 105 -15.29 -9.04 -7.87
CA ASP A 105 -15.54 -7.66 -8.33
C ASP A 105 -14.25 -6.81 -8.29
N PHE A 106 -13.41 -6.96 -7.27
CA PHE A 106 -12.14 -6.22 -7.20
C PHE A 106 -11.19 -6.65 -8.33
N ARG A 107 -11.10 -7.94 -8.66
CA ARG A 107 -10.27 -8.41 -9.78
C ARG A 107 -10.80 -7.93 -11.13
N GLU A 108 -12.12 -7.93 -11.32
CA GLU A 108 -12.75 -7.36 -12.51
C GLU A 108 -12.43 -5.86 -12.63
N LEU A 109 -12.59 -5.11 -11.54
CA LEU A 109 -12.21 -3.70 -11.46
C LEU A 109 -10.75 -3.46 -11.86
N LEU A 110 -9.81 -4.25 -11.32
CA LEU A 110 -8.39 -4.15 -11.67
C LEU A 110 -8.15 -4.41 -13.17
N SER A 111 -8.80 -5.42 -13.74
CA SER A 111 -8.69 -5.73 -15.16
C SER A 111 -9.19 -4.57 -16.04
N GLU A 112 -10.30 -3.95 -15.66
CA GLU A 112 -10.82 -2.76 -16.36
C GLU A 112 -9.91 -1.55 -16.22
N MET A 113 -9.26 -1.36 -15.06
CA MET A 113 -8.36 -0.23 -14.84
C MET A 113 -7.21 -0.20 -15.85
N VAL A 114 -6.71 -1.37 -16.27
CA VAL A 114 -5.61 -1.50 -17.25
C VAL A 114 -6.02 -0.96 -18.63
N GLU A 115 -7.29 -1.12 -18.99
CA GLU A 115 -7.81 -0.68 -20.28
C GLU A 115 -8.16 0.81 -20.31
N ARG A 116 -8.16 1.50 -19.16
CA ARG A 116 -8.55 2.91 -19.07
C ARG A 116 -7.37 3.86 -19.32
N PRO A 117 -7.43 4.72 -20.36
CA PRO A 117 -6.37 5.69 -20.63
C PRO A 117 -6.14 6.67 -19.49
N GLU A 118 -7.17 7.03 -18.74
CA GLU A 118 -7.09 7.98 -17.62
C GLU A 118 -6.21 7.45 -16.49
N MET A 119 -6.32 6.15 -16.17
CA MET A 119 -5.53 5.49 -15.14
C MET A 119 -4.05 5.42 -15.55
N LYS A 120 -3.79 5.04 -16.80
CA LYS A 120 -2.43 5.04 -17.39
C LYS A 120 -1.83 6.45 -17.41
N SER A 121 -2.61 7.47 -17.74
CA SER A 121 -2.18 8.87 -17.71
C SER A 121 -1.82 9.35 -16.30
N ASN A 122 -2.63 8.99 -15.29
CA ASN A 122 -2.35 9.31 -13.88
C ASN A 122 -1.08 8.61 -13.38
N TRP A 123 -0.81 7.39 -13.85
CA TRP A 123 0.43 6.69 -13.56
C TRP A 123 1.64 7.36 -14.20
N ILE A 124 1.58 7.73 -15.48
CA ILE A 124 2.68 8.43 -16.17
C ILE A 124 3.03 9.74 -15.44
N LYS A 125 2.04 10.54 -15.07
CA LYS A 125 2.26 11.77 -14.28
C LYS A 125 2.94 11.48 -12.95
N TYR A 126 2.60 10.37 -12.29
CA TYR A 126 3.26 9.97 -11.05
C TYR A 126 4.74 9.61 -11.30
N GLN A 127 5.05 8.88 -12.38
CA GLN A 127 6.43 8.54 -12.75
C GLN A 127 7.28 9.76 -13.09
N GLU A 128 6.69 10.83 -13.64
CA GLU A 128 7.38 12.09 -13.90
C GLU A 128 7.87 12.77 -12.61
N HIS A 129 7.14 12.60 -11.50
CA HIS A 129 7.45 13.23 -10.21
C HIS A 129 8.34 12.37 -9.31
N TYR A 130 8.33 11.05 -9.48
CA TYR A 130 9.00 10.12 -8.56
C TYR A 130 9.91 9.14 -9.31
N ASP A 131 11.24 9.35 -9.18
CA ASP A 131 12.26 8.57 -9.87
C ASP A 131 12.16 7.05 -9.65
N TYR A 132 11.78 6.65 -8.43
CA TYR A 132 11.66 5.23 -8.06
C TYR A 132 10.53 4.48 -8.79
N ALA A 133 9.65 5.19 -9.51
CA ALA A 133 8.53 4.62 -10.26
C ALA A 133 8.75 4.57 -11.78
N LYS A 134 9.82 5.20 -12.29
CA LYS A 134 10.02 5.48 -13.73
C LYS A 134 10.01 4.26 -14.65
N GLU A 135 10.51 3.12 -14.17
CA GLU A 135 10.67 1.91 -14.99
C GLU A 135 9.54 0.88 -14.78
N ILE A 136 8.49 1.24 -14.03
CA ILE A 136 7.41 0.33 -13.67
C ILE A 136 6.18 0.70 -14.49
N SER A 137 5.69 -0.18 -15.36
CA SER A 137 4.43 0.08 -16.10
C SER A 137 3.21 -0.03 -15.19
N PHE A 138 2.11 0.65 -15.55
CA PHE A 138 0.86 0.53 -14.79
C PHE A 138 0.31 -0.91 -14.82
N ASP A 139 0.44 -1.58 -15.96
CA ASP A 139 0.04 -2.97 -16.17
C ASP A 139 0.80 -3.90 -15.20
N GLU A 140 2.11 -3.71 -15.00
CA GLU A 140 2.88 -4.46 -14.00
C GLU A 140 2.40 -4.21 -12.56
N VAL A 141 2.01 -2.98 -12.24
CA VAL A 141 1.44 -2.66 -10.92
C VAL A 141 0.15 -3.41 -10.68
N ILE A 142 -0.74 -3.42 -11.66
CA ILE A 142 -2.02 -4.13 -11.57
C ILE A 142 -1.79 -5.64 -11.47
N ILE A 143 -0.85 -6.22 -12.24
CA ILE A 143 -0.50 -7.65 -12.13
C ILE A 143 -0.03 -8.00 -10.72
N VAL A 144 0.77 -7.16 -10.07
CA VAL A 144 1.20 -7.43 -8.69
C VAL A 144 0.04 -7.27 -7.70
N CYS A 145 -0.83 -6.27 -7.91
CA CYS A 145 -2.02 -6.08 -7.10
C CYS A 145 -2.94 -7.31 -7.16
N ASP A 146 -3.21 -7.83 -8.36
CA ASP A 146 -4.01 -9.04 -8.57
C ASP A 146 -3.39 -10.26 -7.89
N LYS A 147 -2.07 -10.44 -7.98
CA LYS A 147 -1.36 -11.51 -7.27
C LYS A 147 -1.49 -11.43 -5.76
N VAL A 148 -1.50 -10.21 -5.19
CA VAL A 148 -1.75 -10.04 -3.75
C VAL A 148 -3.19 -10.43 -3.42
N LEU A 149 -4.17 -10.07 -4.26
CA LEU A 149 -5.58 -10.47 -4.07
C LEU A 149 -5.79 -11.98 -4.18
N GLU A 150 -5.10 -12.66 -5.08
CA GLU A 150 -5.15 -14.13 -5.22
C GLU A 150 -4.80 -14.86 -3.91
N THR A 151 -3.94 -14.27 -3.07
CA THR A 151 -3.61 -14.84 -1.75
C THR A 151 -4.78 -14.81 -0.78
N LEU A 152 -5.80 -13.98 -1.02
CA LEU A 152 -7.01 -13.84 -0.20
C LEU A 152 -8.11 -14.86 -0.56
N GLU A 153 -8.08 -15.42 -1.76
CA GLU A 153 -9.07 -16.41 -2.24
C GLU A 153 -8.87 -17.80 -1.61
N ASN A 154 -7.68 -18.07 -1.08
CA ASN A 154 -7.26 -19.41 -0.67
C ASN A 154 -7.57 -19.73 0.81
N ARG A 155 -8.82 -20.17 1.06
CA ARG A 155 -9.33 -21.17 2.05
C ARG A 155 -10.58 -20.73 2.81
#